data_AF-A0A0R3E747-F1
#
_entry.id   AF-A0A0R3E747-F1
#
_cell.length_a   1.000
_cell.length_b   1.000
_cell.length_c   1.000
_cell.angle_alpha   90.00
_cell.angle_beta   90.00
_cell.angle_gamma   90.00
#
_symmetry.space_group_name_H-M   'P 1'
#
loop_
_entity.id
_entity.type
_entity.pdbx_description
1 polymer ?
#
loop_
_entity_poly.entity_id
_entity_poly.type
_entity_poly.pdbx_seq_one_letter_code
_entity_poly.pdbx_strand_id
1 'polypeptide(L)'
;VLGGVSLRAELDRSGTLTAARAVALVAQVAVDLDGLAADGGLRSDIVDPANILLALDGSVSLAGPATAVESGVAYLAPERVARTAPVSSATDVYSLACVLSECLTGQPPQAETGAPVVQNVGPLVPPGFNAVLARGLAVRPGDRFPGAGAFAVAARKALRDGDVGTVAPTFGPPPAQQNFPSTPGLAPGAVPYPFTVPVAPGTPMPSQSSADYRRVTDPLPKGPRRQLWITASAIVIAIALVTALVVFMPWSRLGVSHDSTGPAGPDPVTELPFDHPYQPEGLAVDADGSVYVTGEVYVPGAVGKKPRVLRLSPGEQKPSVMPFDAMSIYGVAVDTRDGDVYVVADAAVWSVGRGFSSRVQLPFPTLNLPRALTVDGLGAVYVVESAGKRPTSTVWKLSKGADQPVPLPFPDVASPSSIAVDRTGNVYLAARVEGGEYQLFKLAPGAVEAVRVFPGLDAEVIAVDSAGNLFAGVRSYHAVYKVSSATGEKSKLAETVPFAYALAVDAGDNLYVAGSDLGSLQGRVFKMTKP
;
A
#
# COMPACT_ATOMS: atom_id res chain seq x y z
N VAL A 1 4.69 15.00 21.91
CA VAL A 1 5.26 15.42 20.61
C VAL A 1 6.60 14.74 20.49
N LEU A 2 6.62 13.56 19.87
CA LEU A 2 7.79 12.67 19.79
C LEU A 2 8.61 13.02 18.53
N GLY A 3 9.93 12.91 18.62
CA GLY A 3 10.91 13.52 17.71
C GLY A 3 10.73 13.19 16.22
N GLY A 4 10.78 14.23 15.40
CA GLY A 4 10.86 14.19 13.95
C GLY A 4 11.71 15.35 13.44
N VAL A 5 12.29 15.22 12.26
CA VAL A 5 13.03 16.30 11.59
C VAL A 5 12.13 16.96 10.55
N SER A 6 12.25 18.28 10.34
CA SER A 6 11.50 18.92 9.25
C SER A 6 12.03 18.49 7.89
N LEU A 7 11.19 18.50 6.86
CA LEU A 7 11.64 18.30 5.49
C LEU A 7 12.71 19.31 5.09
N ARG A 8 12.65 20.53 5.63
CA ARG A 8 13.71 21.54 5.47
C ARG A 8 15.06 21.02 5.94
N ALA A 9 15.13 20.48 7.16
CA ALA A 9 16.37 19.92 7.71
C ALA A 9 16.90 18.74 6.88
N GLU A 10 16.02 17.94 6.27
CA GLU A 10 16.41 16.85 5.38
C GLU A 10 16.96 17.37 4.04
N LEU A 11 16.36 18.41 3.47
CA LEU A 11 16.84 19.03 2.23
C LEU A 11 18.17 19.75 2.42
N ASP A 12 18.36 20.46 3.54
CA ASP A 12 19.63 21.12 3.88
C ASP A 12 20.77 20.09 4.05
N ARG A 13 20.45 18.86 4.49
CA ARG A 13 21.41 17.76 4.65
C ARG A 13 21.71 17.00 3.35
N SER A 14 20.68 16.76 2.53
CA SER A 14 20.72 15.83 1.40
C SER A 14 20.91 16.53 0.05
N GLY A 15 20.65 17.83 -0.02
CA GLY A 15 20.61 18.63 -1.24
C GLY A 15 19.37 18.36 -2.09
N THR A 16 19.21 17.11 -2.56
CA THR A 16 18.08 16.68 -3.40
C THR A 16 17.51 15.35 -2.92
N LEU A 17 16.22 15.10 -3.17
CA LEU A 17 15.59 13.80 -2.99
C LEU A 17 15.42 13.07 -4.33
N THR A 18 15.41 11.74 -4.29
CA THR A 18 15.05 10.95 -5.47
C THR A 18 13.59 11.20 -5.85
N ALA A 19 13.26 11.09 -7.14
CA ALA A 19 11.89 11.31 -7.62
C ALA A 19 10.87 10.41 -6.91
N ALA A 20 11.24 9.16 -6.62
CA ALA A 20 10.40 8.23 -5.88
C ALA A 20 10.10 8.71 -4.45
N ARG A 21 11.12 9.20 -3.72
CA ARG A 21 10.96 9.67 -2.34
C ARG A 21 10.21 11.00 -2.27
N ALA A 22 10.49 11.92 -3.19
CA ALA A 22 9.78 13.19 -3.31
C ALA A 22 8.28 12.97 -3.56
N VAL A 23 7.92 12.06 -4.47
CA VAL A 23 6.51 11.72 -4.76
C VAL A 23 5.83 11.00 -3.60
N ALA A 24 6.52 10.10 -2.90
CA ALA A 24 5.96 9.41 -1.74
C ALA A 24 5.59 10.40 -0.62
N LEU A 25 6.49 11.34 -0.32
CA LEU A 25 6.26 12.40 0.67
C LEU A 25 5.09 13.29 0.28
N VAL A 26 5.10 13.81 -0.96
CA VAL A 26 4.04 14.69 -1.47
C VAL A 26 2.69 14.00 -1.46
N ALA A 27 2.65 12.69 -1.72
CA ALA A 27 1.42 11.93 -1.68
C ALA A 27 0.88 11.75 -0.24
N GLN A 28 1.73 11.64 0.77
CA GLN A 28 1.29 11.59 2.16
C GLN A 28 0.74 12.95 2.62
N VAL A 29 1.42 14.04 2.27
CA VAL A 29 0.94 15.40 2.53
C VAL A 29 -0.39 15.68 1.81
N ALA A 30 -0.57 15.13 0.60
CA ALA A 30 -1.82 15.24 -0.13
C ALA A 30 -3.00 14.55 0.55
N VAL A 31 -2.77 13.42 1.24
CA VAL A 31 -3.81 12.73 2.02
C VAL A 31 -4.28 13.62 3.17
N ASP A 32 -3.36 14.25 3.90
CA ASP A 32 -3.71 15.16 4.99
C ASP A 32 -4.50 16.38 4.49
N LEU A 33 -4.10 16.95 3.35
CA LEU A 33 -4.77 18.11 2.74
C LEU A 33 -6.16 17.77 2.20
N ASP A 34 -6.31 16.62 1.54
CA ASP A 34 -7.61 16.18 1.03
C ASP A 34 -8.57 15.80 2.17
N GLY A 35 -8.05 15.22 3.26
CA GLY A 35 -8.82 14.96 4.48
C GLY A 35 -9.39 16.24 5.10
N LEU A 36 -8.57 17.28 5.22
CA LEU A 36 -9.02 18.61 5.69
C LEU A 36 -10.10 19.21 4.78
N ALA A 37 -9.94 19.07 3.46
CA ALA A 37 -10.91 19.57 2.48
C ALA A 37 -12.26 18.82 2.54
N ALA A 38 -12.23 17.50 2.78
CA ALA A 38 -13.43 16.68 2.91
C ALA A 38 -14.31 17.06 4.11
N ASP A 39 -13.68 17.53 5.20
CA ASP A 39 -14.36 18.01 6.41
C ASP A 39 -14.88 19.46 6.28
N GLY A 40 -14.82 20.04 5.08
CA GLY A 40 -15.19 21.44 4.82
C GLY A 40 -14.20 22.46 5.37
N GLY A 41 -13.04 21.98 5.84
CA GLY A 41 -11.92 22.79 6.28
C GLY A 41 -11.01 23.17 5.11
N LEU A 42 -10.24 24.24 5.29
CA LEU A 42 -9.14 24.60 4.41
C LEU A 42 -7.93 24.88 5.29
N ARG A 43 -6.73 24.54 4.83
CA ARG A 43 -5.52 24.89 5.56
C ARG A 43 -5.37 26.42 5.59
N SER A 44 -5.27 27.00 6.79
CA SER A 44 -5.04 28.44 6.96
C SER A 44 -3.60 28.86 6.64
N ASP A 45 -2.68 27.90 6.75
CA ASP A 45 -1.24 28.12 6.73
C ASP A 45 -0.59 27.64 5.43
N ILE A 46 0.67 27.99 5.22
CA ILE A 46 1.40 27.65 3.98
C ILE A 46 1.98 26.24 4.08
N VAL A 47 1.94 25.49 2.98
CA VAL A 47 2.66 24.21 2.85
C VAL A 47 4.08 24.52 2.37
N ASP A 48 5.04 24.44 3.29
CA ASP A 48 6.47 24.61 3.01
C ASP A 48 7.27 23.46 3.66
N PRO A 49 8.57 23.29 3.32
CA PRO A 49 9.37 22.23 3.91
C PRO A 49 9.57 22.33 5.43
N ALA A 50 9.37 23.50 6.04
CA ALA A 50 9.51 23.68 7.49
C ALA A 50 8.27 23.15 8.24
N ASN A 51 7.10 23.24 7.60
CA ASN A 51 5.81 22.76 8.12
C ASN A 51 5.53 21.29 7.80
N ILE A 52 6.45 20.60 7.14
CA ILE A 52 6.35 19.16 6.89
C ILE A 52 7.29 18.46 7.86
N LEU A 53 6.73 17.69 8.80
CA LEU A 53 7.49 16.90 9.76
C LEU A 53 7.66 15.49 9.25
N LEU A 54 8.91 15.05 9.24
CA LEU A 54 9.33 13.67 9.02
C LEU A 54 9.57 13.05 10.39
N ALA A 55 8.59 12.33 10.91
CA ALA A 55 8.74 11.63 12.17
C ALA A 55 9.72 10.46 12.03
N LEU A 56 10.32 10.06 13.15
CA LEU A 56 11.26 8.93 13.20
C LEU A 56 10.62 7.59 12.82
N ASP A 57 9.29 7.48 12.90
CA ASP A 57 8.48 6.33 12.44
C ASP A 57 8.19 6.37 10.92
N GLY A 58 8.74 7.35 10.20
CA GLY A 58 8.55 7.54 8.77
C GLY A 58 7.24 8.21 8.39
N SER A 59 6.38 8.56 9.36
CA SER A 59 5.18 9.33 9.07
C SER A 59 5.54 10.76 8.63
N VAL A 60 4.89 11.19 7.57
CA VAL A 60 4.94 12.58 7.11
C VAL A 60 3.66 13.23 7.56
N SER A 61 3.76 14.24 8.40
CA SER A 61 2.61 15.00 8.85
C SER A 61 2.85 16.48 8.61
N LEU A 62 1.76 17.18 8.34
CA LEU A 62 1.79 18.62 8.38
C LEU A 62 1.80 19.10 9.84
N ALA A 63 2.84 19.84 10.22
CA ALA A 63 2.87 20.55 11.48
C ALA A 63 1.74 21.61 11.53
N GLY A 64 1.29 21.92 12.75
CA GLY A 64 0.49 23.13 13.02
C GLY A 64 1.29 24.41 12.70
N PRO A 65 0.67 25.60 12.78
CA PRO A 65 1.27 26.85 12.32
C PRO A 65 2.68 27.02 12.86
N ALA A 66 3.70 26.95 12.00
CA ALA A 66 5.04 27.33 12.43
C ALA A 66 5.02 28.81 12.80
N THR A 67 5.57 29.12 13.96
CA THR A 67 5.90 30.48 14.39
C THR A 67 7.04 31.09 13.56
N ALA A 68 7.60 30.37 12.58
CA ALA A 68 8.74 30.78 11.79
C ALA A 68 8.31 31.38 10.44
N VAL A 69 8.43 32.70 10.36
CA VAL A 69 8.15 33.54 9.18
C VAL A 69 9.28 33.48 8.13
N GLU A 70 10.24 32.54 8.26
CA GLU A 70 11.52 32.68 7.56
C GLU A 70 11.55 32.15 6.11
N SER A 71 10.66 31.22 5.70
CA SER A 71 10.66 30.65 4.33
C SER A 71 9.30 30.66 3.59
N GLY A 72 8.18 30.81 4.29
CA GLY A 72 6.84 30.53 3.73
C GLY A 72 6.41 31.42 2.57
N VAL A 73 6.93 32.65 2.45
CA VAL A 73 6.51 33.61 1.41
C VAL A 73 6.84 33.10 0.00
N ALA A 74 7.93 32.35 -0.16
CA ALA A 74 8.36 31.82 -1.46
C ALA A 74 7.46 30.69 -2.00
N TYR A 75 6.70 30.02 -1.13
CA TYR A 75 5.77 28.94 -1.48
C TYR A 75 4.33 29.46 -1.58
N LEU A 76 4.12 30.76 -1.35
CA LEU A 76 2.80 31.36 -1.32
C LEU A 76 2.22 31.46 -2.73
N ALA A 77 1.01 30.94 -2.91
CA ALA A 77 0.34 30.99 -4.21
C ALA A 77 0.11 32.45 -4.69
N PRO A 78 0.22 32.74 -6.00
CA PRO A 78 0.09 34.08 -6.55
C PRO A 78 -1.19 34.81 -6.13
N GLU A 79 -2.30 34.09 -6.03
CA GLU A 79 -3.57 34.66 -5.60
C GLU A 79 -3.61 35.06 -4.12
N ARG A 80 -2.77 34.44 -3.26
CA ARG A 80 -2.60 34.84 -1.86
C ARG A 80 -1.67 36.05 -1.74
N VAL A 81 -0.64 36.14 -2.58
CA VAL A 81 0.25 37.31 -2.67
C VAL A 81 -0.54 38.53 -3.14
N ALA A 82 -1.29 38.39 -4.25
CA ALA A 82 -2.05 39.46 -4.86
C ALA A 82 -3.42 39.74 -4.19
N ARG A 83 -3.86 38.86 -3.27
CA ARG A 83 -5.18 38.88 -2.62
C ARG A 83 -6.34 38.93 -3.61
N THR A 84 -6.22 38.20 -4.71
CA THR A 84 -7.16 38.24 -5.84
C THR A 84 -8.22 37.14 -5.80
N ALA A 85 -8.05 36.11 -4.96
CA ALA A 85 -9.00 35.01 -4.80
C ALA A 85 -8.98 34.46 -3.37
N PRO A 86 -10.10 33.85 -2.90
CA PRO A 86 -10.13 33.14 -1.62
C PRO A 86 -9.22 31.89 -1.64
N VAL A 87 -8.75 31.50 -0.45
CA VAL A 87 -8.00 30.24 -0.27
C VAL A 87 -8.90 29.07 -0.66
N SER A 88 -8.33 28.10 -1.37
CA SER A 88 -9.02 26.87 -1.82
C SER A 88 -8.02 25.72 -1.92
N SER A 89 -8.48 24.50 -2.20
CA SER A 89 -7.60 23.34 -2.42
C SER A 89 -6.56 23.58 -3.54
N ALA A 90 -6.88 24.42 -4.54
CA ALA A 90 -5.94 24.79 -5.59
C ALA A 90 -4.76 25.64 -5.09
N THR A 91 -4.92 26.33 -3.96
CA THR A 91 -3.88 27.11 -3.29
C THR A 91 -2.88 26.20 -2.58
N ASP A 92 -3.37 25.11 -1.97
CA ASP A 92 -2.52 24.08 -1.36
C ASP A 92 -1.76 23.28 -2.42
N VAL A 93 -2.40 22.99 -3.57
CA VAL A 93 -1.77 22.34 -4.73
C VAL A 93 -0.55 23.14 -5.23
N TYR A 94 -0.64 24.48 -5.30
CA TYR A 94 0.48 25.30 -5.73
C TYR A 94 1.67 25.20 -4.76
N SER A 95 1.37 25.31 -3.46
CA SER A 95 2.38 25.24 -2.40
C SER A 95 3.08 23.87 -2.40
N LEU A 96 2.29 22.80 -2.53
CA LEU A 96 2.77 21.43 -2.62
C LEU A 96 3.57 21.16 -3.90
N ALA A 97 3.23 21.80 -5.02
CA ALA A 97 4.00 21.73 -6.26
C ALA A 97 5.36 22.44 -6.14
N CYS A 98 5.44 23.54 -5.39
CA CYS A 98 6.71 24.19 -5.06
C CYS A 98 7.60 23.28 -4.21
N VAL A 99 7.03 22.62 -3.19
CA VAL A 99 7.75 21.62 -2.38
C VAL A 99 8.25 20.47 -3.23
N LEU A 100 7.43 19.93 -4.15
CA LEU A 100 7.87 18.86 -5.05
C LEU A 100 9.03 19.31 -5.94
N SER A 101 8.95 20.51 -6.52
CA SER A 101 10.01 21.08 -7.35
C SER A 101 11.33 21.23 -6.59
N GLU A 102 11.29 21.75 -5.36
CA GLU A 102 12.48 21.87 -4.52
C GLU A 102 13.04 20.51 -4.11
N CYS A 103 12.18 19.53 -3.77
CA CYS A 103 12.65 18.17 -3.48
C CYS A 103 13.45 17.57 -4.64
N LEU A 104 13.04 17.84 -5.88
CA LEU A 104 13.68 17.28 -7.07
C LEU A 104 14.93 18.05 -7.53
N THR A 105 14.96 19.36 -7.30
CA THR A 105 16.02 20.25 -7.81
C THR A 105 17.02 20.67 -6.74
N GLY A 106 16.63 20.57 -5.47
CA GLY A 106 17.38 21.12 -4.33
C GLY A 106 17.38 22.64 -4.27
N GLN A 107 16.60 23.31 -5.12
CA GLN A 107 16.54 24.77 -5.21
C GLN A 107 15.17 25.26 -4.74
N PRO A 108 15.10 26.16 -3.73
CA PRO A 108 13.83 26.72 -3.30
C PRO A 108 13.23 27.62 -4.40
N PRO A 109 11.90 27.78 -4.42
CA PRO A 109 11.23 28.68 -5.35
C PRO A 109 11.73 30.13 -5.18
N GLN A 110 11.96 30.84 -6.28
CA GLN A 110 12.36 32.25 -6.24
C GLN A 110 11.14 33.13 -5.94
N ALA A 111 11.24 33.95 -4.89
CA ALA A 111 10.13 34.75 -4.36
C ALA A 111 9.64 35.89 -5.29
N GLU A 112 10.43 36.32 -6.26
CA GLU A 112 10.15 37.52 -7.08
C GLU A 112 9.37 37.23 -8.37
N THR A 113 9.34 35.99 -8.85
CA THR A 113 8.76 35.62 -10.17
C THR A 113 7.50 34.75 -10.09
N GLY A 114 7.13 34.26 -8.89
CA GLY A 114 5.85 33.56 -8.67
C GLY A 114 5.67 32.25 -9.46
N ALA A 115 6.75 31.70 -10.03
CA ALA A 115 6.79 30.37 -10.62
C ALA A 115 8.23 29.83 -10.56
N PRO A 116 8.46 28.62 -10.03
CA PRO A 116 9.68 27.89 -10.28
C PRO A 116 9.91 27.82 -11.79
N VAL A 117 11.08 28.23 -12.26
CA VAL A 117 11.47 28.06 -13.65
C VAL A 117 11.55 26.55 -13.90
N VAL A 118 10.54 25.96 -14.56
CA VAL A 118 10.47 24.53 -14.94
C VAL A 118 11.44 24.22 -16.11
N GLN A 119 12.61 24.86 -16.14
CA GLN A 119 13.62 24.56 -17.15
C GLN A 119 14.64 23.60 -16.57
N ASN A 120 14.54 22.34 -17.02
CA ASN A 120 15.46 21.25 -16.75
C ASN A 120 15.59 20.88 -15.25
N VAL A 121 14.61 20.13 -14.75
CA VAL A 121 14.69 19.36 -13.50
C VAL A 121 15.71 18.21 -13.62
N GLY A 122 16.93 18.48 -14.10
CA GLY A 122 18.01 17.51 -14.31
C GLY A 122 17.70 16.35 -15.30
N PRO A 123 18.73 15.63 -15.77
CA PRO A 123 18.55 14.43 -16.61
C PRO A 123 18.04 13.19 -15.85
N LEU A 124 17.95 13.25 -14.51
CA LEU A 124 17.51 12.12 -13.65
C LEU A 124 16.00 12.13 -13.35
N VAL A 125 15.25 13.14 -13.78
CA VAL A 125 13.80 13.22 -13.53
C VAL A 125 13.04 12.82 -14.79
N PRO A 126 12.07 11.89 -14.69
CA PRO A 126 11.28 11.48 -15.85
C PRO A 126 10.60 12.64 -16.57
N PRO A 127 10.53 12.62 -17.92
CA PRO A 127 10.01 13.73 -18.71
C PRO A 127 8.54 14.09 -18.40
N GLY A 128 7.77 13.15 -17.86
CA GLY A 128 6.39 13.38 -17.41
C GLY A 128 6.25 14.39 -16.25
N PHE A 129 7.30 14.60 -15.44
CA PHE A 129 7.22 15.51 -14.29
C PHE A 129 7.09 16.97 -14.67
N ASN A 130 7.67 17.39 -15.80
CA ASN A 130 7.60 18.79 -16.25
C ASN A 130 6.14 19.21 -16.50
N ALA A 131 5.32 18.33 -17.07
CA ALA A 131 3.90 18.60 -17.31
C ALA A 131 3.09 18.67 -16.00
N VAL A 132 3.42 17.81 -15.03
CA VAL A 132 2.76 17.79 -13.72
C VAL A 132 3.10 19.05 -12.91
N LEU A 133 4.38 19.41 -12.86
CA LEU A 133 4.84 20.64 -12.19
C LEU A 133 4.28 21.89 -12.88
N ALA A 134 4.31 21.96 -14.21
CA ALA A 134 3.75 23.10 -14.95
C ALA A 134 2.26 23.32 -14.66
N ARG A 135 1.48 22.24 -14.56
CA ARG A 135 0.06 22.34 -14.21
C ARG A 135 -0.16 22.69 -12.73
N GLY A 136 0.62 22.11 -11.81
CA GLY A 136 0.54 22.42 -10.38
C GLY A 136 0.92 23.88 -10.06
N LEU A 137 1.87 24.43 -10.81
CA LEU A 137 2.41 25.80 -10.65
C LEU A 137 1.68 26.85 -11.50
N ALA A 138 0.55 26.51 -12.11
CA ALA A 138 -0.19 27.44 -12.96
C ALA A 138 -0.61 28.71 -12.20
N VAL A 139 -0.53 29.87 -12.86
CA VAL A 139 -0.84 31.17 -12.23
C VAL A 139 -2.30 31.24 -11.79
N ARG A 140 -3.23 30.72 -12.60
CA ARG A 140 -4.66 30.71 -12.28
C ARG A 140 -5.02 29.44 -11.49
N PRO A 141 -5.76 29.55 -10.36
CA PRO A 141 -6.18 28.39 -9.59
C PRO A 141 -6.98 27.35 -10.40
N GLY A 142 -7.83 27.79 -11.32
CA GLY A 142 -8.66 26.91 -12.15
C GLY A 142 -7.89 26.06 -13.17
N ASP A 143 -6.66 26.44 -13.50
CA ASP A 143 -5.81 25.69 -14.43
C ASP A 143 -5.02 24.57 -13.71
N ARG A 144 -5.06 24.55 -12.36
CA ARG A 144 -4.37 23.58 -11.52
C ARG A 144 -5.14 22.26 -11.41
N PHE A 145 -4.64 21.35 -10.58
CA PHE A 145 -5.37 20.14 -10.21
C PHE A 145 -6.51 20.47 -9.24
N PRO A 146 -7.64 19.74 -9.29
CA PRO A 146 -8.81 20.00 -8.45
C PRO A 146 -8.55 19.79 -6.95
N GLY A 147 -7.47 19.09 -6.57
CA GLY A 147 -7.08 18.82 -5.18
C GLY A 147 -5.67 18.24 -5.08
N ALA A 148 -5.16 18.12 -3.86
CA ALA A 148 -3.80 17.67 -3.60
C ALA A 148 -3.62 16.19 -3.97
N GLY A 149 -4.62 15.35 -3.76
CA GLY A 149 -4.59 13.94 -4.19
C GLY A 149 -4.56 13.78 -5.71
N ALA A 150 -5.29 14.61 -6.46
CA ALA A 150 -5.25 14.59 -7.93
C ALA A 150 -3.85 14.97 -8.46
N PHE A 151 -3.19 15.93 -7.81
CA PHE A 151 -1.80 16.28 -8.08
C PHE A 151 -0.85 15.11 -7.76
N ALA A 152 -0.99 14.47 -6.60
CA ALA A 152 -0.17 13.32 -6.21
C ALA A 152 -0.34 12.10 -7.13
N VAL A 153 -1.56 11.82 -7.61
CA VAL A 153 -1.84 10.78 -8.62
C VAL A 153 -1.11 11.08 -9.93
N ALA A 154 -1.16 12.33 -10.39
CA ALA A 154 -0.46 12.74 -11.61
C ALA A 154 1.07 12.60 -11.47
N ALA A 155 1.64 12.97 -10.32
CA ALA A 155 3.06 12.81 -10.03
C ALA A 155 3.49 11.32 -9.98
N ARG A 156 2.68 10.46 -9.35
CA ARG A 156 2.91 8.99 -9.33
C ARG A 156 2.83 8.39 -10.73
N LYS A 157 1.91 8.86 -11.57
CA LYS A 157 1.82 8.43 -12.96
C LYS A 157 3.05 8.84 -13.76
N ALA A 158 3.50 10.10 -13.63
CA ALA A 158 4.71 10.59 -14.29
C ALA A 158 5.98 9.81 -13.91
N LEU A 159 6.07 9.35 -12.66
CA LEU A 159 7.14 8.47 -12.19
C LEU A 159 7.11 7.10 -12.88
N ARG A 160 5.93 6.48 -12.99
CA ARG A 160 5.75 5.16 -13.64
C ARG A 160 5.99 5.20 -15.14
N ASP A 161 5.47 6.22 -15.82
CA ASP A 161 5.60 6.36 -17.28
C ASP A 161 7.05 6.69 -17.68
N GLY A 162 7.86 7.19 -16.74
CA GLY A 162 9.29 7.45 -16.87
C GLY A 162 10.18 6.22 -17.01
N ASP A 163 9.86 5.16 -16.27
CA ASP A 163 10.61 3.89 -16.28
C ASP A 163 10.43 3.12 -17.60
N VAL A 164 9.50 3.53 -18.46
CA VAL A 164 9.16 2.86 -19.73
C VAL A 164 9.94 3.44 -20.94
N GLY A 165 10.76 4.48 -20.74
CA GLY A 165 11.23 5.33 -21.84
C GLY A 165 12.73 5.47 -22.05
N THR A 166 13.53 4.40 -22.25
CA THR A 166 14.81 4.51 -23.01
C THR A 166 15.32 3.18 -23.59
N VAL A 167 14.54 2.50 -24.45
CA VAL A 167 15.11 1.63 -25.49
C VAL A 167 14.26 1.78 -26.75
N ALA A 168 14.70 2.62 -27.70
CA ALA A 168 14.13 2.63 -29.03
C ALA A 168 14.70 1.42 -29.82
N PRO A 169 13.89 0.44 -30.27
CA PRO A 169 14.37 -0.56 -31.20
C PRO A 169 14.56 0.12 -32.56
N THR A 170 15.78 0.05 -33.10
CA THR A 170 16.03 0.38 -34.50
C THR A 170 15.36 -0.72 -35.34
N PHE A 171 14.17 -0.45 -35.87
CA PHE A 171 13.53 -1.34 -36.83
C PHE A 171 14.25 -1.24 -38.17
N GLY A 172 14.86 -2.34 -38.62
CA GLY A 172 15.25 -2.52 -40.02
C GLY A 172 14.04 -2.54 -40.95
N PRO A 173 14.25 -2.43 -42.27
CA PRO A 173 13.16 -2.33 -43.24
C PRO A 173 12.27 -3.60 -43.25
N PRO A 174 10.95 -3.45 -43.47
CA PRO A 174 9.98 -4.52 -43.30
C PRO A 174 10.10 -5.62 -44.38
N PRO A 175 9.85 -6.91 -44.05
CA PRO A 175 9.73 -7.97 -45.05
C PRO A 175 8.45 -7.82 -45.87
N ALA A 176 8.51 -8.19 -47.15
CA ALA A 176 7.41 -8.13 -48.10
C ALA A 176 6.16 -8.90 -47.62
N GLN A 177 5.00 -8.24 -47.70
CA GLN A 177 3.69 -8.84 -47.43
C GLN A 177 3.42 -10.00 -48.41
N GLN A 178 3.19 -11.19 -47.87
CA GLN A 178 2.59 -12.29 -48.63
C GLN A 178 1.07 -12.07 -48.70
N ASN A 179 0.58 -11.87 -49.92
CA ASN A 179 -0.83 -11.74 -50.25
C ASN A 179 -1.58 -13.05 -49.99
N PHE A 180 -2.63 -13.01 -49.17
CA PHE A 180 -3.68 -14.05 -49.15
C PHE A 180 -4.82 -13.64 -50.08
N PRO A 181 -5.42 -14.58 -50.85
CA PRO A 181 -6.50 -14.29 -51.77
C PRO A 181 -7.82 -13.95 -51.05
N SER A 182 -8.47 -12.88 -51.51
CA SER A 182 -9.77 -12.42 -51.05
C SER A 182 -10.90 -13.36 -51.49
N THR A 183 -11.77 -13.76 -50.56
CA THR A 183 -13.06 -14.40 -50.87
C THR A 183 -14.18 -13.36 -51.09
N PRO A 184 -15.21 -13.68 -51.91
CA PRO A 184 -16.12 -12.70 -52.50
C PRO A 184 -17.27 -12.29 -51.56
N GLY A 185 -17.73 -11.04 -51.74
CA GLY A 185 -18.71 -10.38 -50.88
C GLY A 185 -20.17 -10.81 -51.04
N LEU A 186 -20.98 -10.31 -50.11
CA LEU A 186 -22.43 -10.19 -50.18
C LEU A 186 -22.85 -8.78 -49.73
N ALA A 187 -23.79 -8.22 -50.50
CA ALA A 187 -24.25 -6.84 -50.54
C ALA A 187 -25.09 -6.41 -49.31
N PRO A 188 -25.31 -5.09 -49.12
CA PRO A 188 -26.05 -4.55 -47.98
C PRO A 188 -27.57 -4.60 -48.17
N GLY A 189 -28.28 -5.29 -47.27
CA GLY A 189 -29.73 -5.31 -47.19
C GLY A 189 -30.23 -4.54 -45.97
N ALA A 190 -30.90 -3.42 -46.22
CA ALA A 190 -31.61 -2.63 -45.22
C ALA A 190 -32.89 -3.34 -44.75
N VAL A 191 -33.10 -3.39 -43.43
CA VAL A 191 -34.41 -3.58 -42.80
C VAL A 191 -34.56 -2.59 -41.63
N PRO A 192 -35.65 -1.80 -41.56
CA PRO A 192 -35.90 -0.91 -40.44
C PRO A 192 -36.71 -1.65 -39.35
N TYR A 193 -36.19 -1.73 -38.13
CA TYR A 193 -36.97 -2.11 -36.96
C TYR A 193 -37.38 -0.85 -36.17
N PRO A 194 -38.68 -0.59 -35.97
CA PRO A 194 -39.14 0.50 -35.13
C PRO A 194 -39.10 0.10 -33.65
N PHE A 195 -38.39 0.86 -32.82
CA PHE A 195 -38.60 0.82 -31.37
C PHE A 195 -39.75 1.76 -31.02
N THR A 196 -40.95 1.20 -30.87
CA THR A 196 -42.07 1.87 -30.18
C THR A 196 -42.00 1.54 -28.69
N VAL A 197 -41.86 2.57 -27.85
CA VAL A 197 -41.96 2.47 -26.39
C VAL A 197 -43.45 2.51 -26.00
N PRO A 198 -43.98 1.56 -25.21
CA PRO A 198 -45.35 1.68 -24.69
C PRO A 198 -45.40 2.75 -23.59
N VAL A 199 -46.21 3.79 -23.80
CA VAL A 199 -46.65 4.73 -22.76
C VAL A 199 -47.74 4.05 -21.94
N ALA A 200 -47.54 3.92 -20.63
CA ALA A 200 -48.58 3.52 -19.69
C ALA A 200 -49.30 4.76 -19.12
N PRO A 201 -50.62 4.73 -18.85
CA PRO A 201 -51.39 5.90 -18.45
C PRO A 201 -51.39 6.16 -16.94
N GLY A 202 -51.15 7.42 -16.58
CA GLY A 202 -51.90 8.21 -15.59
C GLY A 202 -52.05 7.68 -14.16
N THR A 203 -51.33 8.31 -13.22
CA THR A 203 -51.88 8.71 -11.91
C THR A 203 -51.25 10.05 -11.49
N PRO A 204 -51.99 10.91 -10.76
CA PRO A 204 -51.79 12.35 -10.80
C PRO A 204 -50.77 12.86 -9.79
N MET A 205 -49.98 13.84 -10.24
CA MET A 205 -49.19 14.73 -9.39
C MET A 205 -50.12 15.72 -8.66
N PRO A 206 -49.95 15.97 -7.36
CA PRO A 206 -50.47 17.17 -6.73
C PRO A 206 -49.52 18.34 -7.04
N SER A 207 -50.09 19.39 -7.62
CA SER A 207 -49.46 20.66 -7.88
C SER A 207 -49.67 21.66 -6.72
N GLN A 208 -48.60 22.42 -6.45
CA GLN A 208 -48.52 23.76 -5.87
C GLN A 208 -49.01 23.99 -4.42
N SER A 209 -48.09 24.45 -3.56
CA SER A 209 -48.00 25.90 -3.30
C SER A 209 -46.66 26.28 -2.66
N SER A 210 -46.17 27.42 -3.11
CA SER A 210 -45.05 28.20 -2.58
C SER A 210 -45.42 28.87 -1.25
N ALA A 211 -44.60 28.68 -0.22
CA ALA A 211 -44.45 29.66 0.88
C ALA A 211 -43.18 29.40 1.71
N ASP A 212 -42.35 30.44 1.76
CA ASP A 212 -41.57 30.90 2.92
C ASP A 212 -40.35 30.12 3.43
N TYR A 213 -39.20 30.64 2.98
CA TYR A 213 -37.96 30.75 3.74
C TYR A 213 -38.24 31.19 5.18
N ARG A 214 -38.04 30.30 6.16
CA ARG A 214 -37.99 30.71 7.57
C ARG A 214 -36.53 30.93 7.98
N ARG A 215 -36.18 32.22 8.14
CA ARG A 215 -35.00 32.66 8.90
C ARG A 215 -35.05 32.02 10.28
N VAL A 216 -34.01 31.28 10.64
CA VAL A 216 -33.76 30.91 12.04
C VAL A 216 -32.97 32.07 12.66
N THR A 217 -33.70 33.07 13.13
CA THR A 217 -33.23 34.02 14.13
C THR A 217 -34.24 33.97 15.27
N ASP A 218 -33.94 33.19 16.30
CA ASP A 218 -34.42 33.44 17.67
C ASP A 218 -33.53 32.68 18.69
N PRO A 219 -33.43 33.18 19.95
CA PRO A 219 -32.33 32.88 20.86
C PRO A 219 -32.60 31.66 21.75
N LEU A 220 -31.51 31.00 22.18
CA LEU A 220 -31.51 29.91 23.15
C LEU A 220 -32.03 30.34 24.55
N PRO A 221 -32.82 29.48 25.24
CA PRO A 221 -33.36 29.77 26.56
C PRO A 221 -32.30 29.64 27.68
N LYS A 222 -32.33 30.58 28.64
CA LYS A 222 -31.48 30.60 29.85
C LYS A 222 -32.08 29.74 30.96
N GLY A 223 -31.31 28.78 31.47
CA GLY A 223 -31.57 28.03 32.72
C GLY A 223 -30.54 28.33 33.82
N PRO A 224 -30.84 28.08 35.12
CA PRO A 224 -30.36 28.91 36.23
C PRO A 224 -29.00 28.50 36.80
N ARG A 225 -28.22 29.53 37.14
CA ARG A 225 -26.95 29.46 37.87
C ARG A 225 -27.19 29.37 39.38
N ARG A 226 -26.90 28.23 40.00
CA ARG A 226 -26.31 28.06 41.35
C ARG A 226 -26.29 26.58 41.74
N GLN A 227 -25.10 25.95 41.78
CA GLN A 227 -24.68 24.85 42.70
C GLN A 227 -23.42 24.07 42.24
N LEU A 228 -22.41 24.71 41.64
CA LEU A 228 -21.23 23.98 41.09
C LEU A 228 -19.93 24.00 41.93
N TRP A 229 -19.96 24.47 43.19
CA TRP A 229 -18.72 24.59 43.99
C TRP A 229 -18.51 23.48 45.04
N ILE A 230 -19.45 22.53 45.20
CA ILE A 230 -19.37 21.49 46.24
C ILE A 230 -18.84 20.14 45.69
N THR A 231 -18.92 19.89 44.38
CA THR A 231 -18.47 18.62 43.78
C THR A 231 -17.00 18.58 43.39
N ALA A 232 -16.33 19.73 43.22
CA ALA A 232 -14.90 19.79 42.88
C ALA A 232 -13.98 19.48 44.07
N SER A 233 -14.41 19.76 45.30
CA SER A 233 -13.58 19.62 46.51
C SER A 233 -13.42 18.17 46.97
N ALA A 234 -14.42 17.31 46.72
CA ALA A 234 -14.39 15.91 47.14
C ALA A 234 -13.41 15.04 46.32
N ILE A 235 -13.23 15.38 45.03
CA ILE A 235 -12.36 14.64 44.11
C ILE A 235 -10.89 14.87 44.45
N VAL A 236 -10.51 16.08 44.84
CA VAL A 236 -9.13 16.42 45.20
C VAL A 236 -8.71 15.73 46.52
N ILE A 237 -9.62 15.62 47.49
CA ILE A 237 -9.36 14.95 48.78
C ILE A 237 -9.22 13.43 48.58
N ALA A 238 -10.03 12.82 47.71
CA ALA A 238 -9.92 11.39 47.40
C ALA A 238 -8.57 11.04 46.73
N ILE A 239 -8.11 11.88 45.79
CA ILE A 239 -6.81 11.68 45.11
C ILE A 239 -5.64 11.84 46.09
N ALA A 240 -5.72 12.80 47.02
CA ALA A 240 -4.70 13.01 48.05
C ALA A 240 -4.63 11.85 49.07
N LEU A 241 -5.76 11.24 49.42
CA LEU A 241 -5.79 10.10 50.35
C LEU A 241 -5.26 8.81 49.70
N VAL A 242 -5.55 8.58 48.42
CA VAL A 242 -5.03 7.43 47.68
C VAL A 242 -3.52 7.54 47.46
N THR A 243 -3.01 8.74 47.15
CA THR A 243 -1.57 8.98 47.02
C THR A 243 -0.83 8.85 48.36
N ALA A 244 -1.40 9.32 49.46
CA ALA A 244 -0.83 9.12 50.80
C ALA A 244 -0.79 7.63 51.20
N LEU A 245 -1.80 6.84 50.82
CA LEU A 245 -1.85 5.40 51.09
C LEU A 245 -0.79 4.61 50.31
N VAL A 246 -0.52 4.99 49.06
CA VAL A 246 0.48 4.32 48.20
C VAL A 246 1.91 4.68 48.61
N VAL A 247 2.16 5.91 49.07
CA VAL A 247 3.52 6.37 49.42
C VAL A 247 3.97 5.89 50.81
N PHE A 248 3.04 5.70 51.76
CA PHE A 248 3.38 5.36 53.14
C PHE A 248 3.15 3.90 53.55
N MET A 249 2.78 3.00 52.62
CA MET A 249 2.62 1.59 52.94
C MET A 249 3.98 0.85 52.87
N PRO A 250 4.51 0.29 53.98
CA PRO A 250 5.81 -0.36 53.98
C PRO A 250 5.72 -1.73 53.30
N TRP A 251 6.25 -1.82 52.07
CA TRP A 251 6.27 -3.03 51.22
C TRP A 251 7.20 -4.17 51.68
N SER A 252 7.75 -4.11 52.90
CA SER A 252 8.75 -5.10 53.35
C SER A 252 8.17 -6.34 54.01
N ARG A 253 6.86 -6.61 53.93
CA ARG A 253 6.25 -7.84 54.46
C ARG A 253 5.10 -8.31 53.57
N LEU A 254 5.42 -9.12 52.58
CA LEU A 254 4.59 -10.21 52.03
C LEU A 254 5.40 -10.87 50.92
N GLY A 255 6.14 -11.93 51.27
CA GLY A 255 6.62 -12.88 50.27
C GLY A 255 5.42 -13.63 49.72
N VAL A 256 5.14 -13.45 48.43
CA VAL A 256 4.10 -14.21 47.71
C VAL A 256 4.71 -14.65 46.38
N SER A 257 4.71 -15.97 46.22
CA SER A 257 5.08 -16.74 45.03
C SER A 257 4.43 -16.19 43.75
N HIS A 258 5.20 -16.12 42.67
CA HIS A 258 4.70 -15.82 41.33
C HIS A 258 3.87 -16.99 40.82
N ASP A 259 2.54 -16.87 40.89
CA ASP A 259 1.64 -17.53 39.97
C ASP A 259 0.91 -16.47 39.13
N SER A 260 1.05 -16.64 37.82
CA SER A 260 0.66 -15.71 36.77
C SER A 260 -0.85 -15.65 36.58
N THR A 261 -1.45 -14.46 36.71
CA THR A 261 -2.70 -14.09 36.03
C THR A 261 -2.80 -12.56 35.91
N GLY A 262 -2.16 -12.00 34.89
CA GLY A 262 -2.39 -10.64 34.40
C GLY A 262 -2.79 -10.70 32.91
N PRO A 263 -3.53 -9.70 32.38
CA PRO A 263 -3.91 -9.68 30.97
C PRO A 263 -2.64 -9.78 30.10
N ALA A 264 -2.71 -10.61 29.06
CA ALA A 264 -1.60 -10.86 28.15
C ALA A 264 -0.99 -9.53 27.68
N GLY A 265 0.29 -9.33 27.96
CA GLY A 265 1.07 -8.26 27.33
C GLY A 265 1.04 -8.45 25.81
N PRO A 266 1.30 -7.40 25.02
CA PRO A 266 1.34 -7.51 23.56
C PRO A 266 2.30 -8.65 23.17
N ASP A 267 1.83 -9.57 22.31
CA ASP A 267 2.64 -10.69 21.84
C ASP A 267 4.01 -10.19 21.35
N PRO A 268 5.12 -10.85 21.70
CA PRO A 268 6.45 -10.35 21.40
C PRO A 268 6.71 -10.39 19.89
N VAL A 269 6.61 -9.23 19.24
CA VAL A 269 7.09 -9.04 17.88
C VAL A 269 8.61 -9.11 17.89
N THR A 270 9.19 -10.09 17.19
CA THR A 270 10.64 -10.30 17.10
C THR A 270 11.11 -10.04 15.69
N GLU A 271 12.06 -9.12 15.50
CA GLU A 271 12.73 -8.93 14.21
C GLU A 271 13.76 -10.05 13.97
N LEU A 272 13.76 -10.61 12.77
CA LEU A 272 14.68 -11.65 12.35
C LEU A 272 15.92 -11.03 11.68
N PRO A 273 17.12 -11.59 11.92
CA PRO A 273 18.39 -11.06 11.42
C PRO A 273 18.59 -11.33 9.92
N PHE A 274 17.73 -10.77 9.09
CA PHE A 274 18.00 -10.64 7.65
C PHE A 274 18.86 -9.40 7.42
N ASP A 275 19.81 -9.47 6.46
CA ASP A 275 20.67 -8.34 6.04
C ASP A 275 19.88 -7.28 5.25
N HIS A 276 18.73 -6.88 5.78
CA HIS A 276 17.85 -5.85 5.29
C HIS A 276 17.59 -5.94 3.76
N PRO A 277 16.95 -7.01 3.27
CA PRO A 277 16.72 -7.18 1.84
C PRO A 277 15.92 -6.00 1.28
N TYR A 278 16.33 -5.50 0.13
CA TYR A 278 15.59 -4.42 -0.51
C TYR A 278 14.35 -4.98 -1.19
N GLN A 279 13.19 -4.34 -0.98
CA GLN A 279 11.90 -4.74 -1.56
C GLN A 279 11.62 -6.25 -1.42
N PRO A 280 11.34 -6.75 -0.20
CA PRO A 280 11.01 -8.15 -0.06
C PRO A 280 9.64 -8.43 -0.69
N GLU A 281 9.54 -9.35 -1.66
CA GLU A 281 8.30 -9.58 -2.41
C GLU A 281 7.59 -10.90 -2.02
N GLY A 282 8.33 -11.85 -1.46
CA GLY A 282 7.85 -13.18 -1.12
C GLY A 282 8.42 -13.64 0.22
N LEU A 283 7.60 -14.37 0.97
CA LEU A 283 7.91 -14.87 2.29
C LEU A 283 7.31 -16.27 2.45
N ALA A 284 8.10 -17.21 2.96
CA ALA A 284 7.64 -18.55 3.29
C ALA A 284 8.38 -19.09 4.52
N VAL A 285 7.77 -20.04 5.21
CA VAL A 285 8.36 -20.69 6.39
C VAL A 285 8.15 -22.21 6.28
N ASP A 286 9.20 -22.98 6.53
CA ASP A 286 9.12 -24.44 6.52
C ASP A 286 8.70 -25.02 7.89
N ALA A 287 8.49 -26.34 7.94
CA ALA A 287 8.08 -27.02 9.17
C ALA A 287 9.16 -27.02 10.27
N ASP A 288 10.43 -26.83 9.90
CA ASP A 288 11.53 -26.69 10.86
C ASP A 288 11.63 -25.26 11.41
N GLY A 289 10.88 -24.31 10.85
CA GLY A 289 10.91 -22.90 11.21
C GLY A 289 11.97 -22.07 10.47
N SER A 290 12.59 -22.60 9.40
CA SER A 290 13.44 -21.79 8.54
C SER A 290 12.59 -20.83 7.72
N VAL A 291 13.04 -19.58 7.64
CA VAL A 291 12.33 -18.50 6.96
C VAL A 291 13.03 -18.20 5.64
N TYR A 292 12.23 -18.09 4.57
CA TYR A 292 12.68 -17.83 3.20
C TYR A 292 12.10 -16.50 2.74
N VAL A 293 12.94 -15.62 2.21
CA VAL A 293 12.56 -14.28 1.78
C VAL A 293 13.13 -14.02 0.39
N THR A 294 12.31 -13.57 -0.54
CA THR A 294 12.82 -13.00 -1.80
C THR A 294 13.08 -11.51 -1.62
N GLY A 295 14.10 -10.99 -2.29
CA GLY A 295 14.40 -9.56 -2.30
C GLY A 295 15.73 -9.28 -2.99
N GLU A 296 16.08 -8.01 -3.13
CA GLU A 296 17.34 -7.62 -3.73
C GLU A 296 18.43 -7.38 -2.67
N VAL A 297 19.61 -7.93 -2.92
CA VAL A 297 20.78 -7.76 -2.04
C VAL A 297 22.00 -7.32 -2.82
N TYR A 298 22.93 -6.66 -2.12
CA TYR A 298 24.23 -6.35 -2.70
C TYR A 298 25.07 -7.63 -2.82
N VAL A 299 25.59 -7.90 -4.01
CA VAL A 299 26.48 -9.03 -4.26
C VAL A 299 27.88 -8.47 -4.54
N PRO A 300 28.91 -8.83 -3.74
CA PRO A 300 30.28 -8.38 -3.98
C PRO A 300 30.73 -8.70 -5.40
N GLY A 301 31.24 -7.69 -6.12
CA GLY A 301 31.69 -7.83 -7.50
C GLY A 301 30.60 -7.74 -8.56
N ALA A 302 29.32 -7.63 -8.18
CA ALA A 302 28.22 -7.35 -9.11
C ALA A 302 27.90 -5.85 -9.15
N VAL A 303 27.49 -5.37 -10.33
CA VAL A 303 26.91 -4.03 -10.47
C VAL A 303 25.46 -4.06 -9.99
N GLY A 304 25.12 -3.18 -9.05
CA GLY A 304 23.78 -3.04 -8.50
C GLY A 304 23.40 -4.15 -7.52
N LYS A 305 22.14 -4.13 -7.09
CA LYS A 305 21.56 -5.21 -6.29
C LYS A 305 21.14 -6.35 -7.22
N LYS A 306 21.12 -7.56 -6.68
CA LYS A 306 20.66 -8.76 -7.39
C LYS A 306 19.49 -9.38 -6.66
N PRO A 307 18.45 -9.83 -7.38
CA PRO A 307 17.37 -10.58 -6.78
C PRO A 307 17.91 -11.91 -6.26
N ARG A 308 17.59 -12.23 -5.02
CA ARG A 308 18.00 -13.46 -4.34
C ARG A 308 16.85 -14.03 -3.52
N VAL A 309 16.97 -15.31 -3.21
CA VAL A 309 16.18 -15.97 -2.17
C VAL A 309 17.12 -16.16 -0.98
N LEU A 310 16.80 -15.52 0.12
CA LEU A 310 17.52 -15.60 1.39
C LEU A 310 16.83 -16.65 2.27
N ARG A 311 17.63 -17.47 2.95
CA ARG A 311 17.16 -18.46 3.92
C ARG A 311 17.80 -18.18 5.27
N LEU A 312 16.99 -18.15 6.31
CA LEU A 312 17.44 -18.06 7.70
C LEU A 312 16.88 -19.24 8.47
N SER A 313 17.75 -20.17 8.88
CA SER A 313 17.36 -21.28 9.74
C SER A 313 17.33 -20.88 11.23
N PRO A 314 16.56 -21.58 12.07
CA PRO A 314 16.50 -21.27 13.50
C PRO A 314 17.89 -21.22 14.16
N GLY A 315 18.17 -20.13 14.87
CA GLY A 315 19.44 -19.92 15.58
C GLY A 315 20.56 -19.28 14.75
N GLU A 316 20.42 -19.21 13.42
CA GLU A 316 21.37 -18.50 12.58
C GLU A 316 21.30 -16.99 12.81
N GLN A 317 22.45 -16.32 12.74
CA GLN A 317 22.56 -14.87 12.90
C GLN A 317 22.67 -14.12 11.56
N LYS A 318 22.76 -14.86 10.46
CA LYS A 318 22.92 -14.32 9.12
C LYS A 318 22.27 -15.25 8.11
N PRO A 319 21.53 -14.73 7.11
CA PRO A 319 20.89 -15.56 6.12
C PRO A 319 21.93 -16.14 5.14
N SER A 320 21.63 -17.35 4.65
CA SER A 320 22.30 -17.97 3.51
C SER A 320 21.57 -17.63 2.21
N VAL A 321 22.31 -17.56 1.10
CA VAL A 321 21.75 -17.32 -0.23
C VAL A 321 21.44 -18.66 -0.88
N MET A 322 20.18 -18.86 -1.26
CA MET A 322 19.73 -20.05 -1.96
C MET A 322 20.22 -20.06 -3.42
N PRO A 323 20.35 -21.23 -4.07
CA PRO A 323 20.95 -21.37 -5.40
C PRO A 323 20.01 -20.94 -6.55
N PHE A 324 19.29 -19.83 -6.38
CA PHE A 324 18.47 -19.20 -7.41
C PHE A 324 19.19 -17.96 -7.94
N ASP A 325 19.99 -18.15 -8.98
CA ASP A 325 20.48 -17.03 -9.79
C ASP A 325 19.54 -16.85 -10.98
N ALA A 326 18.90 -15.68 -11.03
CA ALA A 326 17.86 -15.29 -11.96
C ALA A 326 17.91 -13.77 -12.16
N MET A 327 17.34 -13.27 -13.26
CA MET A 327 17.24 -11.82 -13.52
C MET A 327 16.06 -11.18 -12.77
N SER A 328 15.04 -11.96 -12.45
CA SER A 328 13.90 -11.52 -11.63
C SER A 328 13.38 -12.66 -10.75
N ILE A 329 13.03 -12.36 -9.50
CA ILE A 329 12.45 -13.29 -8.54
C ILE A 329 11.26 -12.61 -7.90
N TYR A 330 10.10 -13.27 -7.89
CA TYR A 330 8.83 -12.67 -7.49
C TYR A 330 8.28 -13.25 -6.19
N GLY A 331 8.42 -14.56 -5.98
CA GLY A 331 7.87 -15.21 -4.80
C GLY A 331 8.59 -16.50 -4.44
N VAL A 332 8.40 -16.92 -3.20
CA VAL A 332 8.88 -18.19 -2.65
C VAL A 332 7.76 -18.89 -1.89
N ALA A 333 7.69 -20.21 -1.97
CA ALA A 333 6.82 -21.06 -1.17
C ALA A 333 7.55 -22.34 -0.76
N VAL A 334 7.09 -23.01 0.29
CA VAL A 334 7.69 -24.26 0.76
C VAL A 334 6.62 -25.32 0.98
N ASP A 335 6.85 -26.53 0.46
CA ASP A 335 6.09 -27.71 0.87
C ASP A 335 6.54 -28.08 2.27
N THR A 336 5.71 -27.78 3.27
CA THR A 336 6.04 -28.02 4.68
C THR A 336 6.18 -29.51 5.04
N ARG A 337 5.70 -30.42 4.19
CA ARG A 337 5.81 -31.86 4.42
C ARG A 337 7.15 -32.42 3.94
N ASP A 338 7.55 -32.04 2.73
CA ASP A 338 8.73 -32.61 2.07
C ASP A 338 9.96 -31.69 2.18
N GLY A 339 9.76 -30.41 2.49
CA GLY A 339 10.80 -29.39 2.57
C GLY A 339 11.27 -28.87 1.22
N ASP A 340 10.52 -29.15 0.15
CA ASP A 340 10.81 -28.65 -1.19
C ASP A 340 10.50 -27.15 -1.25
N VAL A 341 11.44 -26.36 -1.76
CA VAL A 341 11.31 -24.92 -1.91
C VAL A 341 11.00 -24.59 -3.36
N TYR A 342 9.94 -23.81 -3.56
CA TYR A 342 9.46 -23.37 -4.86
C TYR A 342 9.68 -21.87 -5.02
N VAL A 343 10.18 -21.46 -6.18
CA VAL A 343 10.48 -20.06 -6.47
C VAL A 343 9.95 -19.71 -7.85
N VAL A 344 9.27 -18.57 -7.96
CA VAL A 344 8.91 -18.00 -9.26
C VAL A 344 9.99 -17.01 -9.68
N ALA A 345 10.65 -17.31 -10.79
CA ALA A 345 11.79 -16.55 -11.31
C ALA A 345 11.84 -16.62 -12.83
N ASP A 346 12.22 -15.51 -13.49
CA ASP A 346 12.39 -15.40 -14.94
C ASP A 346 11.22 -16.00 -15.76
N ALA A 347 9.97 -15.69 -15.37
CA ALA A 347 8.74 -16.20 -16.01
C ALA A 347 8.54 -17.72 -15.93
N ALA A 348 9.23 -18.41 -15.02
CA ALA A 348 9.10 -19.83 -14.77
C ALA A 348 8.99 -20.14 -13.27
N VAL A 349 8.59 -21.37 -12.96
CA VAL A 349 8.52 -21.89 -11.59
C VAL A 349 9.60 -22.96 -11.44
N TRP A 350 10.39 -22.83 -10.40
CA TRP A 350 11.50 -23.72 -10.10
C TRP A 350 11.30 -24.35 -8.72
N SER A 351 11.57 -25.64 -8.59
CA SER A 351 11.72 -26.29 -7.29
C SER A 351 13.18 -26.59 -7.00
N VAL A 352 13.50 -26.65 -5.72
CA VAL A 352 14.73 -27.22 -5.21
C VAL A 352 14.39 -28.09 -4.00
N GLY A 353 14.86 -29.33 -3.99
CA GLY A 353 14.61 -30.23 -2.87
C GLY A 353 15.36 -29.80 -1.61
N ARG A 354 15.02 -30.39 -0.46
CA ARG A 354 15.59 -30.08 0.87
C ARG A 354 17.13 -30.12 0.96
N GLY A 355 17.80 -30.82 0.04
CA GLY A 355 19.26 -30.87 -0.07
C GLY A 355 19.91 -29.70 -0.84
N PHE A 356 19.11 -28.82 -1.44
CA PHE A 356 19.55 -27.61 -2.15
C PHE A 356 20.61 -27.79 -3.26
N SER A 357 20.70 -28.99 -3.84
CA SER A 357 21.77 -29.37 -4.76
C SER A 357 21.43 -29.14 -6.24
N SER A 358 20.17 -29.28 -6.64
CA SER A 358 19.74 -29.13 -8.03
C SER A 358 18.34 -28.52 -8.13
N ARG A 359 18.18 -27.57 -9.04
CA ARG A 359 16.89 -26.96 -9.37
C ARG A 359 16.20 -27.77 -10.48
N VAL A 360 14.87 -27.87 -10.40
CA VAL A 360 14.02 -28.48 -11.42
C VAL A 360 12.98 -27.46 -11.86
N GLN A 361 12.80 -27.26 -13.16
CA GLN A 361 11.72 -26.41 -13.68
C GLN A 361 10.41 -27.21 -13.66
N LEU A 362 9.35 -26.63 -13.09
CA LEU A 362 8.02 -27.23 -13.13
C LEU A 362 7.34 -26.96 -14.48
N PRO A 363 6.43 -27.86 -14.93
CA PRO A 363 5.81 -27.82 -16.25
C PRO A 363 4.72 -26.73 -16.41
N PHE A 364 4.94 -25.54 -15.86
CA PHE A 364 4.09 -24.38 -16.14
C PHE A 364 4.36 -23.83 -17.55
N PRO A 365 3.36 -23.25 -18.22
CA PRO A 365 3.62 -22.45 -19.41
C PRO A 365 4.53 -21.28 -19.07
N THR A 366 5.13 -20.64 -20.08
CA THR A 366 5.84 -19.37 -19.87
C THR A 366 4.87 -18.35 -19.26
N LEU A 367 5.19 -17.95 -18.03
CA LEU A 367 4.36 -17.08 -17.24
C LEU A 367 4.48 -15.64 -17.73
N ASN A 368 3.42 -14.88 -17.59
CA ASN A 368 3.37 -13.48 -17.99
C ASN A 368 3.20 -12.61 -16.75
N LEU A 369 4.23 -11.83 -16.39
CA LEU A 369 4.24 -11.02 -15.17
C LEU A 369 3.75 -11.82 -13.95
N PRO A 370 4.44 -12.92 -13.58
CA PRO A 370 4.10 -13.65 -12.37
C PRO A 370 4.15 -12.74 -11.14
N ARG A 371 3.30 -13.01 -10.15
CA ARG A 371 3.15 -12.16 -8.96
C ARG A 371 3.44 -12.90 -7.66
N ALA A 372 2.83 -14.06 -7.48
CA ALA A 372 2.97 -14.83 -6.25
C ALA A 372 2.80 -16.32 -6.51
N LEU A 373 3.27 -17.14 -5.57
CA LEU A 373 2.98 -18.57 -5.52
C LEU A 373 2.70 -19.02 -4.10
N THR A 374 2.04 -20.17 -3.97
CA THR A 374 1.85 -20.88 -2.70
C THR A 374 1.78 -22.39 -2.95
N VAL A 375 1.90 -23.19 -1.89
CA VAL A 375 1.85 -24.66 -1.95
C VAL A 375 0.91 -25.16 -0.86
N ASP A 376 0.03 -26.11 -1.21
CA ASP A 376 -0.90 -26.70 -0.23
C ASP A 376 -0.29 -27.92 0.49
N GLY A 377 -0.99 -28.42 1.51
CA GLY A 377 -0.54 -29.60 2.29
C GLY A 377 -0.48 -30.92 1.51
N LEU A 378 -0.94 -30.94 0.26
CA LEU A 378 -0.82 -32.08 -0.65
C LEU A 378 0.36 -31.90 -1.64
N GLY A 379 1.06 -30.77 -1.56
CA GLY A 379 2.18 -30.41 -2.43
C GLY A 379 1.74 -29.91 -3.81
N ALA A 380 0.48 -29.50 -3.99
CA ALA A 380 0.09 -28.82 -5.21
C ALA A 380 0.59 -27.38 -5.20
N VAL A 381 1.18 -26.94 -6.32
CA VAL A 381 1.76 -25.61 -6.48
C VAL A 381 0.74 -24.70 -7.18
N TYR A 382 0.48 -23.54 -6.59
CA TYR A 382 -0.43 -22.54 -7.13
C TYR A 382 0.37 -21.30 -7.50
N VAL A 383 0.18 -20.77 -8.70
CA VAL A 383 0.88 -19.59 -9.19
C VAL A 383 -0.12 -18.62 -9.78
N VAL A 384 0.03 -17.34 -9.45
CA VAL A 384 -0.78 -16.30 -10.07
C VAL A 384 0.07 -15.42 -10.98
N GLU A 385 -0.44 -15.19 -12.18
CA GLU A 385 0.15 -14.33 -13.20
C GLU A 385 -0.81 -13.20 -13.57
N SER A 386 -0.27 -12.04 -13.90
CA SER A 386 -1.06 -10.89 -14.32
C SER A 386 -1.32 -10.93 -15.83
N ALA A 387 -2.46 -10.39 -16.24
CA ALA A 387 -2.84 -10.25 -17.64
C ALA A 387 -1.72 -9.62 -18.48
N GLY A 388 -1.02 -8.59 -17.99
CA GLY A 388 0.03 -7.93 -18.76
C GLY A 388 -0.48 -7.48 -20.13
N LYS A 389 0.00 -8.11 -21.22
CA LYS A 389 -0.52 -7.92 -22.59
C LYS A 389 -1.63 -8.91 -23.00
N ARG A 390 -1.85 -9.97 -22.22
CA ARG A 390 -2.97 -10.91 -22.37
C ARG A 390 -4.26 -10.27 -21.85
N PRO A 391 -5.43 -10.75 -22.29
CA PRO A 391 -6.71 -10.18 -21.86
C PRO A 391 -6.99 -10.42 -20.37
N THR A 392 -6.56 -11.56 -19.82
CA THR A 392 -6.96 -12.01 -18.48
C THR A 392 -5.77 -12.45 -17.64
N SER A 393 -5.86 -12.18 -16.33
CA SER A 393 -4.95 -12.76 -15.34
C SER A 393 -5.29 -14.23 -15.12
N THR A 394 -4.31 -15.06 -14.77
CA THR A 394 -4.55 -16.51 -14.58
C THR A 394 -4.00 -16.99 -13.25
N VAL A 395 -4.79 -17.82 -12.57
CA VAL A 395 -4.34 -18.60 -11.40
C VAL A 395 -4.18 -20.05 -11.86
N TRP A 396 -2.95 -20.54 -11.87
CA TRP A 396 -2.61 -21.90 -12.24
C TRP A 396 -2.49 -22.78 -11.00
N LYS A 397 -2.98 -24.03 -11.09
CA LYS A 397 -2.73 -25.10 -10.13
C LYS A 397 -1.99 -26.24 -10.82
N LEU A 398 -0.86 -26.66 -10.26
CA LEU A 398 -0.15 -27.86 -10.64
C LEU A 398 -0.21 -28.86 -9.50
N SER A 399 -0.99 -29.93 -9.65
CA SER A 399 -1.01 -31.03 -8.69
C SER A 399 0.34 -31.73 -8.64
N LYS A 400 0.74 -32.23 -7.46
CA LYS A 400 2.00 -32.95 -7.30
C LYS A 400 2.11 -34.13 -8.27
N GLY A 401 3.18 -34.16 -9.05
CA GLY A 401 3.43 -35.20 -10.06
C GLY A 401 2.60 -35.07 -11.34
N ALA A 402 1.83 -34.00 -11.54
CA ALA A 402 1.14 -33.76 -12.80
C ALA A 402 2.09 -33.15 -13.85
N ASP A 403 1.82 -33.46 -15.12
CA ASP A 403 2.62 -32.97 -16.25
C ASP A 403 2.12 -31.64 -16.84
N GLN A 404 0.95 -31.16 -16.40
CA GLN A 404 0.31 -29.95 -16.91
C GLN A 404 -0.43 -29.24 -15.77
N PRO A 405 -0.31 -27.90 -15.64
CA PRO A 405 -1.14 -27.14 -14.72
C PRO A 405 -2.54 -26.93 -15.30
N VAL A 406 -3.50 -26.69 -14.42
CA VAL A 406 -4.89 -26.35 -14.76
C VAL A 406 -5.20 -24.93 -14.28
N PRO A 407 -5.90 -24.10 -15.09
CA PRO A 407 -6.36 -22.80 -14.63
C PRO A 407 -7.51 -22.96 -13.63
N LEU A 408 -7.53 -22.14 -12.59
CA LEU A 408 -8.61 -22.08 -11.61
C LEU A 408 -9.64 -21.02 -11.97
N PRO A 409 -10.94 -21.25 -11.70
CA PRO A 409 -12.03 -20.36 -12.12
C PRO A 409 -12.17 -19.13 -11.20
N PHE A 410 -11.15 -18.28 -11.20
CA PHE A 410 -11.25 -16.92 -10.64
C PHE A 410 -11.85 -15.97 -11.68
N PRO A 411 -12.57 -14.93 -11.24
CA PRO A 411 -13.05 -13.90 -12.14
C PRO A 411 -11.88 -13.13 -12.74
N ASP A 412 -12.19 -12.40 -13.81
CA ASP A 412 -11.19 -11.58 -14.47
C ASP A 412 -10.77 -10.42 -13.56
N VAL A 413 -9.48 -10.37 -13.22
CA VAL A 413 -8.90 -9.40 -12.29
C VAL A 413 -7.73 -8.68 -12.95
N ALA A 414 -7.65 -7.37 -12.72
CA ALA A 414 -6.68 -6.51 -13.39
C ALA A 414 -5.28 -6.64 -12.78
N SER A 415 -5.19 -6.81 -11.45
CA SER A 415 -3.90 -6.81 -10.76
C SER A 415 -3.91 -7.76 -9.56
N PRO A 416 -3.67 -9.07 -9.77
CA PRO A 416 -3.44 -9.99 -8.66
C PRO A 416 -2.14 -9.63 -7.93
N SER A 417 -2.11 -9.89 -6.63
CA SER A 417 -1.01 -9.51 -5.74
C SER A 417 -0.54 -10.64 -4.85
N SER A 418 -1.46 -11.35 -4.19
CA SER A 418 -1.13 -12.40 -3.23
C SER A 418 -2.09 -13.58 -3.34
N ILE A 419 -1.59 -14.78 -3.06
CA ILE A 419 -2.35 -16.04 -3.08
C ILE A 419 -2.03 -16.85 -1.83
N ALA A 420 -3.04 -17.48 -1.23
CA ALA A 420 -2.89 -18.35 -0.07
C ALA A 420 -3.82 -19.56 -0.17
N VAL A 421 -3.43 -20.69 0.41
CA VAL A 421 -4.28 -21.90 0.48
C VAL A 421 -4.39 -22.36 1.93
N ASP A 422 -5.62 -22.62 2.37
CA ASP A 422 -5.86 -23.16 3.71
C ASP A 422 -5.79 -24.69 3.75
N ARG A 423 -5.80 -25.26 4.96
CA ARG A 423 -5.70 -26.72 5.16
C ARG A 423 -6.89 -27.51 4.62
N THR A 424 -8.02 -26.85 4.36
CA THR A 424 -9.19 -27.47 3.74
C THR A 424 -9.13 -27.43 2.22
N GLY A 425 -8.13 -26.73 1.65
CA GLY A 425 -7.92 -26.58 0.22
C GLY A 425 -8.64 -25.38 -0.40
N ASN A 426 -9.17 -24.44 0.40
CA ASN A 426 -9.69 -23.20 -0.17
C ASN A 426 -8.52 -22.34 -0.66
N VAL A 427 -8.65 -21.81 -1.87
CA VAL A 427 -7.67 -20.90 -2.46
C VAL A 427 -8.18 -19.47 -2.30
N TYR A 428 -7.38 -18.61 -1.70
CA TYR A 428 -7.67 -17.18 -1.52
C TYR A 428 -6.79 -16.36 -2.46
N LEU A 429 -7.37 -15.36 -3.11
CA LEU A 429 -6.68 -14.46 -4.02
C LEU A 429 -6.97 -13.01 -3.62
N ALA A 430 -5.91 -12.24 -3.40
CA ALA A 430 -5.95 -10.78 -3.30
C ALA A 430 -5.67 -10.15 -4.66
N ALA A 431 -6.62 -9.41 -5.20
CA ALA A 431 -6.48 -8.78 -6.50
C ALA A 431 -7.28 -7.49 -6.64
N ARG A 432 -6.77 -6.53 -7.43
CA ARG A 432 -7.52 -5.34 -7.82
C ARG A 432 -8.49 -5.65 -8.94
N VAL A 433 -9.70 -5.14 -8.78
CA VAL A 433 -10.66 -4.96 -9.87
C VAL A 433 -10.35 -3.63 -10.56
N GLU A 434 -10.60 -3.53 -11.86
CA GLU A 434 -10.26 -2.34 -12.66
C GLU A 434 -10.78 -1.04 -12.01
N GLY A 435 -9.88 -0.07 -11.81
CA GLY A 435 -10.20 1.23 -11.19
C GLY A 435 -10.49 1.21 -9.69
N GLY A 436 -10.43 0.06 -9.01
CA GLY A 436 -10.85 -0.10 -7.61
C GLY A 436 -9.76 -0.48 -6.61
N GLU A 437 -10.20 -0.70 -5.38
CA GLU A 437 -9.46 -1.26 -4.24
C GLU A 437 -9.12 -2.75 -4.44
N TYR A 438 -8.23 -3.28 -3.60
CA TYR A 438 -8.00 -4.72 -3.55
C TYR A 438 -9.21 -5.45 -3.00
N GLN A 439 -9.60 -6.52 -3.68
CA GLN A 439 -10.67 -7.41 -3.28
C GLN A 439 -10.12 -8.80 -3.02
N LEU A 440 -10.81 -9.53 -2.13
CA LEU A 440 -10.49 -10.90 -1.80
C LEU A 440 -11.50 -11.84 -2.42
N PHE A 441 -10.98 -12.87 -3.06
CA PHE A 441 -11.75 -13.95 -3.66
C PHE A 441 -11.38 -15.25 -2.97
N LYS A 442 -12.38 -16.11 -2.72
CA LYS A 442 -12.22 -17.45 -2.18
C LYS A 442 -12.77 -18.46 -3.17
N LEU A 443 -11.97 -19.44 -3.54
CA LEU A 443 -12.37 -20.60 -4.31
C LEU A 443 -12.33 -21.83 -3.42
N ALA A 444 -13.49 -22.45 -3.16
CA ALA A 444 -13.56 -23.68 -2.41
C ALA A 444 -13.15 -24.90 -3.27
N PRO A 445 -12.66 -26.00 -2.66
CA PRO A 445 -12.35 -27.22 -3.40
C PRO A 445 -13.54 -27.69 -4.25
N GLY A 446 -13.32 -27.87 -5.56
CA GLY A 446 -14.34 -28.33 -6.50
C GLY A 446 -15.40 -27.29 -6.87
N ALA A 447 -15.32 -26.05 -6.36
CA ALA A 447 -16.20 -24.98 -6.78
C ALA A 447 -15.92 -24.58 -8.25
N VAL A 448 -16.97 -24.21 -8.97
CA VAL A 448 -16.89 -23.79 -10.38
C VAL A 448 -16.63 -22.30 -10.55
N GLU A 449 -16.71 -21.52 -9.48
CA GLU A 449 -16.42 -20.09 -9.46
C GLU A 449 -15.93 -19.65 -8.08
N ALA A 450 -15.08 -18.62 -8.05
CA ALA A 450 -14.63 -17.99 -6.81
C ALA A 450 -15.64 -16.93 -6.34
N VAL A 451 -15.86 -16.86 -5.02
CA VAL A 451 -16.76 -15.87 -4.39
C VAL A 451 -15.97 -14.74 -3.74
N ARG A 452 -16.51 -13.53 -3.75
CA ARG A 452 -15.92 -12.39 -3.02
C ARG A 452 -16.12 -12.56 -1.52
N VAL A 453 -15.07 -12.30 -0.74
CA VAL A 453 -15.08 -12.38 0.72
C VAL A 453 -14.51 -11.12 1.33
N PHE A 454 -14.92 -10.81 2.57
CA PHE A 454 -14.42 -9.67 3.35
C PHE A 454 -14.43 -8.32 2.60
N PRO A 455 -15.59 -7.85 2.10
CA PRO A 455 -15.67 -6.60 1.36
C PRO A 455 -15.13 -5.41 2.16
N GLY A 456 -14.49 -4.47 1.44
CA GLY A 456 -13.91 -3.24 2.01
C GLY A 456 -12.67 -3.45 2.88
N LEU A 457 -11.97 -4.60 2.78
CA LEU A 457 -10.73 -4.83 3.52
C LEU A 457 -9.51 -4.19 2.84
N ASP A 458 -9.50 -3.99 1.52
CA ASP A 458 -8.37 -3.45 0.74
C ASP A 458 -7.04 -4.18 1.03
N ALA A 459 -7.10 -5.52 1.09
CA ALA A 459 -5.97 -6.39 1.40
C ALA A 459 -5.11 -6.65 0.16
N GLU A 460 -3.84 -6.23 0.18
CA GLU A 460 -2.88 -6.47 -0.90
C GLU A 460 -2.11 -7.78 -0.70
N VAL A 461 -1.79 -8.11 0.55
CA VAL A 461 -1.04 -9.31 0.91
C VAL A 461 -1.82 -10.14 1.91
N ILE A 462 -1.79 -11.46 1.75
CA ILE A 462 -2.57 -12.37 2.58
C ILE A 462 -1.81 -13.62 2.97
N ALA A 463 -2.12 -14.15 4.15
CA ALA A 463 -1.78 -15.49 4.60
C ALA A 463 -2.96 -16.10 5.37
N VAL A 464 -3.00 -17.43 5.48
CA VAL A 464 -4.09 -18.13 6.19
C VAL A 464 -3.49 -19.06 7.22
N ASP A 465 -4.07 -19.07 8.42
CA ASP A 465 -3.64 -19.93 9.51
C ASP A 465 -4.29 -21.32 9.48
N SER A 466 -3.82 -22.14 10.39
CA SER A 466 -4.34 -23.45 10.77
C SER A 466 -5.85 -23.58 10.93
N ALA A 467 -6.48 -22.54 11.50
CA ALA A 467 -7.91 -22.46 11.79
C ALA A 467 -8.70 -21.79 10.64
N GLY A 468 -8.01 -21.42 9.56
CA GLY A 468 -8.59 -20.73 8.42
C GLY A 468 -8.74 -19.22 8.61
N ASN A 469 -8.22 -18.64 9.69
CA ASN A 469 -8.24 -17.18 9.87
C ASN A 469 -7.33 -16.53 8.82
N LEU A 470 -7.80 -15.43 8.27
CA LEU A 470 -7.07 -14.68 7.25
C LEU A 470 -6.24 -13.59 7.93
N PHE A 471 -4.94 -13.57 7.67
CA PHE A 471 -4.09 -12.41 7.92
C PHE A 471 -4.00 -11.58 6.64
N ALA A 472 -4.22 -10.28 6.76
CA ALA A 472 -4.33 -9.37 5.63
C ALA A 472 -3.52 -8.09 5.88
N GLY A 473 -2.52 -7.83 5.03
CA GLY A 473 -1.84 -6.53 4.97
C GLY A 473 -2.65 -5.56 4.13
N VAL A 474 -3.16 -4.52 4.79
CA VAL A 474 -4.09 -3.56 4.20
C VAL A 474 -3.33 -2.33 3.72
N ARG A 475 -3.47 -2.02 2.43
CA ARG A 475 -2.70 -0.98 1.76
C ARG A 475 -3.03 0.41 2.27
N SER A 476 -4.32 0.71 2.44
CA SER A 476 -4.79 2.05 2.83
C SER A 476 -4.46 2.45 4.27
N TYR A 477 -4.30 1.48 5.18
CA TYR A 477 -4.06 1.74 6.60
C TYR A 477 -2.67 1.31 7.08
N HIS A 478 -1.83 0.80 6.18
CA HIS A 478 -0.47 0.30 6.47
C HIS A 478 -0.43 -0.59 7.72
N ALA A 479 -1.37 -1.54 7.80
CA ALA A 479 -1.55 -2.37 8.97
C ALA A 479 -1.87 -3.81 8.56
N VAL A 480 -1.54 -4.75 9.45
CA VAL A 480 -1.94 -6.15 9.30
C VAL A 480 -3.16 -6.42 10.18
N TYR A 481 -4.19 -6.98 9.59
CA TYR A 481 -5.42 -7.40 10.27
C TYR A 481 -5.51 -8.91 10.30
N LYS A 482 -6.06 -9.45 11.39
CA LYS A 482 -6.56 -10.81 11.46
C LYS A 482 -8.07 -10.78 11.24
N VAL A 483 -8.57 -11.68 10.41
CA VAL A 483 -10.00 -11.87 10.16
C VAL A 483 -10.39 -13.28 10.56
N SER A 484 -11.27 -13.39 11.53
CA SER A 484 -11.75 -14.66 12.07
C SER A 484 -12.52 -15.44 11.01
N SER A 485 -12.14 -16.70 10.79
CA SER A 485 -12.88 -17.59 9.88
C SER A 485 -14.26 -17.95 10.42
N ALA A 486 -14.42 -17.97 11.75
CA ALA A 486 -15.64 -18.36 12.43
C ALA A 486 -16.67 -17.22 12.52
N THR A 487 -16.20 -15.99 12.79
CA THR A 487 -17.08 -14.84 13.06
C THR A 487 -17.04 -13.76 11.97
N GLY A 488 -16.01 -13.76 11.11
CA GLY A 488 -15.74 -12.68 10.17
C GLY A 488 -15.26 -11.38 10.83
N GLU A 489 -15.06 -11.39 12.15
CA GLU A 489 -14.59 -10.25 12.91
C GLU A 489 -13.15 -9.89 12.53
N LYS A 490 -12.91 -8.59 12.39
CA LYS A 490 -11.60 -8.02 12.02
C LYS A 490 -10.94 -7.44 13.25
N SER A 491 -9.73 -7.88 13.57
CA SER A 491 -8.87 -7.30 14.61
C SER A 491 -7.56 -6.81 14.01
N LYS A 492 -7.14 -5.61 14.39
CA LYS A 492 -5.83 -5.06 13.99
C LYS A 492 -4.75 -5.73 14.84
N LEU A 493 -3.71 -6.28 14.21
CA LEU A 493 -2.53 -6.76 14.90
C LEU A 493 -1.62 -5.56 15.23
N ALA A 494 -0.86 -5.66 16.32
CA ALA A 494 -0.17 -4.56 17.03
C ALA A 494 0.42 -3.42 16.16
N GLU A 495 0.53 -2.20 16.72
CA GLU A 495 0.91 -0.95 16.02
C GLU A 495 2.33 -0.89 15.44
N THR A 496 3.13 -1.95 15.55
CA THR A 496 4.55 -1.98 15.18
C THR A 496 4.87 -2.73 13.88
N VAL A 497 3.86 -3.12 13.10
CA VAL A 497 4.08 -3.84 11.84
C VAL A 497 4.33 -2.87 10.68
N PRO A 498 5.46 -2.97 9.97
CA PRO A 498 5.75 -2.12 8.82
C PRO A 498 4.78 -2.32 7.65
N PHE A 499 4.94 -1.51 6.60
CA PHE A 499 4.29 -1.74 5.31
C PHE A 499 4.53 -3.18 4.85
N ALA A 500 3.50 -4.03 4.92
CA ALA A 500 3.64 -5.46 4.64
C ALA A 500 3.68 -5.71 3.13
N TYR A 501 4.78 -6.30 2.66
CA TYR A 501 4.93 -6.74 1.27
C TYR A 501 4.68 -8.23 1.10
N ALA A 502 4.89 -9.04 2.15
CA ALA A 502 4.56 -10.46 2.15
C ALA A 502 4.23 -10.94 3.56
N LEU A 503 3.33 -11.92 3.63
CA LEU A 503 2.89 -12.57 4.87
C LEU A 503 3.05 -14.09 4.73
N ALA A 504 3.43 -14.75 5.83
CA ALA A 504 3.45 -16.20 5.91
C ALA A 504 3.05 -16.67 7.31
N VAL A 505 2.50 -17.87 7.43
CA VAL A 505 2.15 -18.48 8.70
C VAL A 505 2.84 -19.83 8.80
N ASP A 506 3.47 -20.12 9.95
CA ASP A 506 4.09 -21.43 10.19
C ASP A 506 3.09 -22.44 10.77
N ALA A 507 3.52 -23.70 10.90
CA ALA A 507 2.67 -24.76 11.44
C ALA A 507 2.22 -24.53 12.90
N GLY A 508 2.92 -23.66 13.63
CA GLY A 508 2.60 -23.26 15.00
C GLY A 508 1.72 -22.03 15.11
N ASP A 509 1.18 -21.54 13.99
CA ASP A 509 0.36 -20.32 13.87
C ASP A 509 1.09 -19.04 14.27
N ASN A 510 2.42 -19.00 14.10
CA ASN A 510 3.15 -17.75 14.16
C ASN A 510 3.03 -17.03 12.81
N LEU A 511 2.73 -15.74 12.86
CA LEU A 511 2.69 -14.88 11.67
C LEU A 511 4.08 -14.29 11.43
N TYR A 512 4.51 -14.35 10.18
CA TYR A 512 5.72 -13.69 9.71
C TYR A 512 5.34 -12.59 8.75
N VAL A 513 6.01 -11.45 8.88
CA VAL A 513 5.76 -10.28 8.06
C VAL A 513 7.07 -9.81 7.47
N ALA A 514 7.16 -9.77 6.15
CA ALA A 514 8.22 -9.07 5.45
C ALA A 514 7.66 -7.73 4.97
N GLY A 515 8.33 -6.65 5.36
CA GLY A 515 7.83 -5.31 5.13
C GLY A 515 8.94 -4.28 5.21
N SER A 516 8.61 -2.99 5.12
CA SER A 516 9.54 -1.91 5.42
C SER A 516 8.86 -0.77 6.18
N ASP A 517 9.67 0.01 6.89
CA ASP A 517 9.19 1.27 7.46
C ASP A 517 8.69 2.18 6.31
N LEU A 518 7.66 2.98 6.58
CA LEU A 518 7.00 3.78 5.55
C LEU A 518 8.02 4.68 4.81
N GLY A 519 8.07 4.58 3.49
CA GLY A 519 8.99 5.37 2.66
C GLY A 519 10.42 4.81 2.57
N SER A 520 10.73 3.73 3.30
CA SER A 520 11.95 2.95 3.12
C SER A 520 11.69 1.81 2.14
N LEU A 521 12.65 1.56 1.25
CA LEU A 521 12.67 0.33 0.45
C LEU A 521 13.56 -0.74 1.09
N GLN A 522 14.15 -0.42 2.24
CA GLN A 522 14.92 -1.33 3.05
C GLN A 522 13.96 -2.24 3.83
N GLY A 523 13.93 -3.52 3.48
CA GLY A 523 13.05 -4.50 4.08
C GLY A 523 13.54 -4.99 5.44
N ARG A 524 12.58 -5.42 6.25
CA ARG A 524 12.73 -6.02 7.58
C ARG A 524 11.75 -7.19 7.67
N VAL A 525 12.09 -8.19 8.49
CA VAL A 525 11.28 -9.40 8.62
C VAL A 525 10.98 -9.62 10.09
N PHE A 526 9.71 -9.79 10.43
CA PHE A 526 9.24 -9.92 11.81
C PHE A 526 8.51 -11.24 11.99
N LYS A 527 8.59 -11.79 13.19
CA LYS A 527 7.79 -12.90 13.68
C LYS A 527 6.89 -12.43 14.82
N MET A 528 5.62 -12.81 14.77
CA MET A 528 4.62 -12.59 15.81
C MET A 528 4.13 -13.95 16.29
N THR A 529 4.25 -14.18 17.59
CA THR A 529 3.89 -15.48 18.17
C THR A 529 2.39 -15.54 18.46
N LYS A 530 1.68 -16.40 17.73
CA LYS A 530 0.24 -16.69 17.88
C LYS A 530 -0.65 -15.44 18.09
N PRO A 531 -0.62 -14.48 17.17
CA PRO A 531 -1.38 -13.22 17.26
C PRO A 531 -2.89 -13.38 17.03
#